data_AF-A0A8H3HGE0-F1
#
_entry.id   AF-A0A8H3HGE0-F1
#
_cell.length_a   1.000
_cell.length_b   1.000
_cell.length_c   1.000
_cell.angle_alpha   90.00
_cell.angle_beta   90.00
_cell.angle_gamma   90.00
#
_symmetry.space_group_name_H-M   'P 1'
#
loop_
_entity.id
_entity.type
_entity.pdbx_description
1 polymer ?
#
loop_
_entity_poly.entity_id
_entity_poly.type
_entity_poly.pdbx_seq_one_letter_code
_entity_poly.pdbx_strand_id
1 'polypeptide(L)'
;MSRSGDNLTMQPPHNEPVPDAFGFNDGFDRDPKLPNAKTLVELEMTRLSSDIRRIPSWWIKCRDKDILNKWRAETIPQAKFMREPHIDYVLKELDGYANLRDEITGAEVSCYDRIWQSDRLVPQALKERLITSAQRLEDVPEEEKDWHPRSNKQVLDLVHPSLYPLVYGRTLSYPEDSNDWDPATLAVHLKPPPPAYSGRAKDYFVSHRFQWLPTDFKVSEDGKSVKSVSYINNLHPIEHAKLHAAIEDLIAVYIPLFERVLTDSIPDNHAIPTRTQDDYSYDDDEYPNSPVYESYSDNDKYDEAYSEWRENRPISTPEIITGSYEPGTLEKREISYDLGGRTIQVIVKLANIHLTPENPKYTGGSWHVEGMKNEAIAVSGIYYYDEENITESRLAFRTAVNAPRSYEQSDEIGCKLTWGMAKNYPCVNALGSVITCQDRCIAFPNTYQHCVSPFELSDKSKPGHRKIVALFLVDPAIHRPSTTIVPPQQKEWHASGISANPVLKAAFNKLSPEIIDHIDSMVEGTMSRAEAEAYRLQLMDERKAFVAKNNKSFFMVPFNMCEH
;
A
#
# COMPACT_ATOMS: atom_id res chain seq x y z
N MET A 1 -4.51 -27.99 47.69
CA MET A 1 -4.52 -28.26 46.23
C MET A 1 -4.55 -26.90 45.53
N SER A 2 -3.36 -26.40 45.22
CA SER A 2 -3.11 -25.11 44.56
C SER A 2 -3.44 -25.23 43.08
N ARG A 3 -4.24 -24.27 42.57
CA ARG A 3 -4.47 -24.07 41.14
C ARG A 3 -3.17 -23.61 40.49
N SER A 4 -2.71 -24.37 39.51
CA SER A 4 -1.67 -23.98 38.56
C SER A 4 -2.14 -22.78 37.76
N GLY A 5 -1.34 -21.72 37.74
CA GLY A 5 -1.53 -20.59 36.84
C GLY A 5 -1.21 -21.02 35.40
N ASP A 6 -2.10 -20.66 34.49
CA ASP A 6 -1.83 -20.73 33.06
C ASP A 6 -0.79 -19.66 32.73
N ASN A 7 0.45 -20.11 32.52
CA ASN A 7 1.45 -19.32 31.82
C ASN A 7 0.94 -19.15 30.38
N LEU A 8 0.43 -17.95 30.06
CA LEU A 8 0.35 -17.47 28.69
C LEU A 8 1.77 -17.42 28.13
N THR A 9 2.21 -18.52 27.52
CA THR A 9 3.40 -18.53 26.67
C THR A 9 3.13 -17.56 25.53
N MET A 10 3.73 -16.36 25.57
CA MET A 10 3.81 -15.48 24.42
C MET A 10 4.38 -16.29 23.27
N GLN A 11 3.63 -16.41 22.17
CA GLN A 11 4.17 -16.99 20.94
C GLN A 11 5.43 -16.20 20.53
N PRO A 12 6.45 -16.88 19.95
CA PRO A 12 7.64 -16.19 19.47
C PRO A 12 7.26 -15.09 18.46
N PRO A 13 7.99 -13.96 18.43
CA PRO A 13 7.70 -12.89 17.48
C PRO A 13 7.76 -13.42 16.04
N HIS A 14 6.78 -13.03 15.23
CA HIS A 14 6.73 -13.42 13.82
C HIS A 14 7.97 -12.91 13.08
N ASN A 15 8.61 -13.78 12.32
CA ASN A 15 9.88 -13.53 11.62
C ASN A 15 9.88 -14.07 10.19
N GLU A 16 8.71 -14.44 9.66
CA GLU A 16 8.57 -14.88 8.28
C GLU A 16 8.13 -13.71 7.39
N PRO A 17 8.44 -13.76 6.09
CA PRO A 17 7.93 -12.76 5.14
C PRO A 17 6.40 -12.74 5.09
N VAL A 18 5.83 -11.54 5.02
CA VAL A 18 4.39 -11.37 4.82
C VAL A 18 4.03 -11.58 3.34
N PRO A 19 2.75 -11.83 3.01
CA PRO A 19 2.32 -11.98 1.61
C PRO A 19 2.71 -10.76 0.74
N ASP A 20 3.08 -11.02 -0.51
CA ASP A 20 3.45 -9.99 -1.50
C ASP A 20 2.50 -9.97 -2.72
N ALA A 21 2.54 -8.90 -3.51
CA ALA A 21 1.79 -8.76 -4.77
C ALA A 21 2.64 -9.16 -6.00
N PHE A 22 3.58 -10.09 -5.85
CA PHE A 22 4.54 -10.45 -6.88
C PHE A 22 4.52 -11.96 -7.19
N GLY A 23 3.77 -12.34 -8.21
CA GLY A 23 3.70 -13.72 -8.68
C GLY A 23 2.81 -13.86 -9.89
N PHE A 24 2.68 -15.08 -10.40
CA PHE A 24 1.71 -15.37 -11.44
C PHE A 24 0.43 -15.87 -10.79
N ASN A 25 -0.68 -15.17 -11.05
CA ASN A 25 -2.00 -15.76 -10.86
C ASN A 25 -2.31 -16.50 -12.17
N ASP A 26 -2.21 -17.84 -12.15
CA ASP A 26 -2.45 -18.65 -13.34
C ASP A 26 -3.92 -18.62 -13.77
N GLY A 27 -4.83 -18.20 -12.88
CA GLY A 27 -6.26 -18.10 -13.14
C GLY A 27 -6.96 -19.46 -13.21
N PHE A 28 -6.25 -20.55 -12.89
CA PHE A 28 -6.74 -21.92 -12.96
C PHE A 28 -6.75 -22.59 -11.57
N ASP A 29 -5.62 -22.53 -10.85
CA ASP A 29 -5.47 -23.18 -9.55
C ASP A 29 -5.72 -22.22 -8.39
N ARG A 30 -5.94 -22.77 -7.18
CA ARG A 30 -5.93 -21.93 -5.97
C ARG A 30 -4.54 -21.34 -5.85
N ASP A 31 -4.41 -20.02 -5.97
CA ASP A 31 -3.24 -19.38 -5.38
C ASP A 31 -3.52 -19.24 -3.88
N PRO A 32 -2.85 -20.00 -3.00
CA PRO A 32 -3.04 -19.87 -1.56
C PRO A 32 -2.63 -18.48 -1.05
N LYS A 33 -1.90 -17.69 -1.86
CA LYS A 33 -1.54 -16.31 -1.54
C LYS A 33 -2.65 -15.30 -1.82
N LEU A 34 -3.65 -15.66 -2.63
CA LEU A 34 -4.76 -14.78 -2.98
C LEU A 34 -5.97 -15.03 -2.07
N PRO A 35 -6.69 -13.96 -1.67
CA PRO A 35 -7.99 -14.11 -1.03
C PRO A 35 -9.03 -14.65 -2.02
N ASN A 36 -10.10 -15.26 -1.52
CA ASN A 36 -11.25 -15.64 -2.36
C ASN A 36 -12.02 -14.39 -2.81
N ALA A 37 -12.68 -14.49 -3.97
CA ALA A 37 -13.60 -13.45 -4.44
C ALA A 37 -14.74 -13.25 -3.42
N LYS A 38 -14.95 -12.01 -3.01
CA LYS A 38 -16.12 -11.63 -2.18
C LYS A 38 -17.35 -11.46 -3.05
N THR A 39 -18.49 -11.92 -2.54
CA THR A 39 -19.82 -11.71 -3.13
C THR A 39 -20.18 -10.21 -3.12
N LEU A 40 -21.10 -9.78 -3.98
CA LEU A 40 -21.59 -8.40 -4.04
C LEU A 40 -22.22 -7.96 -2.72
N VAL A 41 -22.92 -8.87 -2.03
CA VAL A 41 -23.49 -8.61 -0.70
C VAL A 41 -22.40 -8.39 0.35
N GLU A 42 -21.34 -9.21 0.36
CA GLU A 42 -20.20 -9.06 1.29
C GLU A 42 -19.44 -7.74 1.04
N LEU A 43 -19.27 -7.34 -0.23
CA LEU A 43 -18.68 -6.05 -0.60
C LEU A 43 -19.56 -4.87 -0.17
N GLU A 44 -20.89 -4.99 -0.30
CA GLU A 44 -21.84 -3.98 0.16
C GLU A 44 -21.84 -3.86 1.68
N MET A 45 -21.81 -4.99 2.41
CA MET A 45 -21.67 -5.01 3.87
C MET A 45 -20.40 -4.30 4.33
N THR A 46 -19.27 -4.60 3.68
CA THR A 46 -17.98 -3.95 3.97
C THR A 46 -18.04 -2.44 3.72
N ARG A 47 -18.68 -2.02 2.63
CA ARG A 47 -18.88 -0.61 2.30
C ARG A 47 -19.76 0.10 3.33
N LEU A 48 -20.88 -0.50 3.72
CA LEU A 48 -21.78 0.05 4.75
C LEU A 48 -21.03 0.26 6.07
N SER A 49 -20.26 -0.75 6.50
CA SER A 49 -19.40 -0.68 7.69
C SER A 49 -18.44 0.52 7.60
N SER A 50 -17.69 0.63 6.50
CA SER A 50 -16.79 1.76 6.23
C SER A 50 -17.53 3.11 6.23
N ASP A 51 -18.70 3.20 5.61
CA ASP A 51 -19.44 4.46 5.47
C ASP A 51 -19.98 4.94 6.83
N ILE A 52 -20.45 4.03 7.69
CA ILE A 52 -20.82 4.35 9.08
C ILE A 52 -19.59 4.78 9.89
N ARG A 53 -18.45 4.10 9.72
CA ARG A 53 -17.18 4.42 10.39
C ARG A 53 -16.56 5.76 9.97
N ARG A 54 -17.10 6.43 8.95
CA ARG A 54 -16.74 7.82 8.61
C ARG A 54 -17.52 8.87 9.40
N ILE A 55 -18.60 8.47 10.07
CA ILE A 55 -19.41 9.39 10.85
C ILE A 55 -18.58 9.87 12.05
N PRO A 56 -18.53 11.19 12.33
CA PRO A 56 -17.81 11.70 13.50
C PRO A 56 -18.26 10.99 14.80
N SER A 57 -17.31 10.51 15.58
CA SER A 57 -17.53 9.77 16.84
C SER A 57 -18.35 8.48 16.68
N TRP A 58 -18.30 7.82 15.51
CA TRP A 58 -19.02 6.58 15.24
C TRP A 58 -18.77 5.49 16.31
N TRP A 59 -17.54 5.40 16.84
CA TRP A 59 -17.15 4.37 17.82
C TRP A 59 -17.88 4.52 19.16
N ILE A 60 -18.34 5.73 19.50
CA ILE A 60 -19.21 5.97 20.66
C ILE A 60 -20.65 5.72 20.26
N LYS A 61 -21.06 6.25 19.11
CA LYS A 61 -22.44 6.22 18.61
C LYS A 61 -22.94 4.81 18.30
N CYS A 62 -22.06 3.88 17.89
CA CYS A 62 -22.42 2.50 17.62
C CYS A 62 -22.90 1.72 18.86
N ARG A 63 -22.70 2.27 20.07
CA ARG A 63 -23.18 1.69 21.33
C ARG A 63 -24.53 2.27 21.79
N ASP A 64 -25.05 3.26 21.07
CA ASP A 64 -26.37 3.85 21.32
C ASP A 64 -27.44 3.15 20.47
N LYS A 65 -28.41 2.54 21.13
CA LYS A 65 -29.48 1.77 20.48
C LYS A 65 -30.37 2.63 19.57
N ASP A 66 -30.65 3.88 19.95
CA ASP A 66 -31.50 4.76 19.16
C ASP A 66 -30.78 5.19 17.88
N ILE A 67 -29.47 5.40 17.97
CA ILE A 67 -28.63 5.70 16.79
C ILE A 67 -28.53 4.47 15.87
N LEU A 68 -28.30 3.28 16.41
CA LEU A 68 -28.28 2.04 15.61
C LEU A 68 -29.62 1.82 14.89
N ASN A 69 -30.75 2.02 15.58
CA ASN A 69 -32.08 1.91 14.97
C ASN A 69 -32.28 2.91 13.84
N LYS A 70 -31.77 4.14 14.00
CA LYS A 70 -31.79 5.16 12.95
C LYS A 70 -30.95 4.75 11.75
N TRP A 71 -29.70 4.34 11.95
CA TRP A 71 -28.83 3.87 10.85
C TRP A 71 -29.43 2.66 10.14
N ARG A 72 -30.04 1.73 10.87
CA ARG A 72 -30.77 0.59 10.31
C ARG A 72 -31.90 1.06 9.39
N ALA A 73 -32.76 1.96 9.87
CA ALA A 73 -33.90 2.47 9.11
C ALA A 73 -33.48 3.26 7.87
N GLU A 74 -32.36 4.00 7.93
CA GLU A 74 -31.79 4.72 6.79
C GLU A 74 -31.15 3.77 5.76
N THR A 75 -30.60 2.64 6.20
CA THR A 75 -29.87 1.69 5.34
C THR A 75 -30.80 0.79 4.54
N ILE A 76 -31.89 0.29 5.14
CA ILE A 76 -32.84 -0.63 4.48
C ILE A 76 -33.27 -0.15 3.07
N PRO A 77 -33.74 1.10 2.87
CA PRO A 77 -34.16 1.56 1.55
C PRO A 77 -33.01 1.80 0.56
N GLN A 78 -31.75 1.82 1.03
CA GLN A 78 -30.56 2.05 0.21
C GLN A 78 -29.82 0.76 -0.16
N ALA A 79 -30.11 -0.34 0.53
CA ALA A 79 -29.51 -1.65 0.31
C ALA A 79 -29.88 -2.20 -1.08
N LYS A 80 -28.87 -2.63 -1.83
CA LYS A 80 -29.04 -3.21 -3.18
C LYS A 80 -29.05 -4.73 -3.16
N PHE A 81 -28.15 -5.33 -2.37
CA PHE A 81 -27.96 -6.77 -2.26
C PHE A 81 -28.26 -7.27 -0.86
N MET A 82 -28.05 -6.44 0.17
CA MET A 82 -28.28 -6.80 1.57
C MET A 82 -29.77 -6.94 1.94
N ARG A 83 -30.12 -8.08 2.53
CA ARG A 83 -31.33 -8.28 3.38
C ARG A 83 -31.11 -7.77 4.81
N GLU A 84 -32.20 -7.59 5.57
CA GLU A 84 -32.15 -7.10 6.97
C GLU A 84 -31.13 -7.81 7.88
N PRO A 85 -30.97 -9.15 7.86
CA PRO A 85 -29.94 -9.81 8.67
C PRO A 85 -28.52 -9.33 8.39
N HIS A 86 -28.20 -8.99 7.13
CA HIS A 86 -26.88 -8.49 6.75
C HIS A 86 -26.63 -7.12 7.36
N ILE A 87 -27.64 -6.24 7.32
CA ILE A 87 -27.58 -4.92 7.95
C ILE A 87 -27.39 -5.08 9.45
N ASP A 88 -28.16 -5.97 10.09
CA ASP A 88 -28.06 -6.25 11.53
C ASP A 88 -26.68 -6.80 11.92
N TYR A 89 -26.06 -7.62 11.07
CA TYR A 89 -24.70 -8.08 11.25
C TYR A 89 -23.70 -6.92 11.19
N VAL A 90 -23.78 -6.09 10.14
CA VAL A 90 -22.89 -4.93 9.96
C VAL A 90 -23.00 -3.98 11.15
N LEU A 91 -24.21 -3.72 11.65
CA LEU A 91 -24.41 -2.84 12.80
C LEU A 91 -23.83 -3.42 14.10
N LYS A 92 -23.84 -4.75 14.27
CA LYS A 92 -23.26 -5.43 15.42
C LYS A 92 -21.73 -5.46 15.39
N GLU A 93 -21.11 -5.68 14.24
CA GLU A 93 -19.63 -5.73 14.13
C GLU A 93 -18.96 -4.37 14.39
N LEU A 94 -19.70 -3.26 14.30
CA LEU A 94 -19.17 -1.92 14.60
C LEU A 94 -18.56 -1.85 16.00
N ASP A 95 -19.10 -2.56 16.99
CA ASP A 95 -18.50 -2.58 18.33
C ASP A 95 -17.11 -3.23 18.32
N GLY A 96 -16.91 -4.27 17.50
CA GLY A 96 -15.60 -4.90 17.31
C GLY A 96 -14.57 -3.94 16.69
N TYR A 97 -14.97 -3.20 15.64
CA TYR A 97 -14.10 -2.17 15.09
C TYR A 97 -13.84 -1.02 16.09
N ALA A 98 -14.82 -0.68 16.93
CA ALA A 98 -14.66 0.34 17.96
C ALA A 98 -13.65 -0.10 19.02
N ASN A 99 -13.57 -1.40 19.32
CA ASN A 99 -12.60 -1.98 20.24
C ASN A 99 -11.19 -2.07 19.63
N LEU A 100 -11.06 -2.21 18.30
CA LEU A 100 -9.78 -2.12 17.60
C LEU A 100 -9.18 -0.70 17.60
N ARG A 101 -10.03 0.32 17.77
CA ARG A 101 -9.61 1.71 17.71
C ARG A 101 -8.75 2.07 18.91
N ASP A 102 -7.62 2.72 18.64
CA ASP A 102 -6.73 3.26 19.66
C ASP A 102 -7.20 4.66 20.08
N GLU A 103 -7.56 4.84 21.35
CA GLU A 103 -8.08 6.12 21.83
C GLU A 103 -7.04 7.24 21.84
N ILE A 104 -5.78 6.91 22.12
CA ILE A 104 -4.69 7.89 22.30
C ILE A 104 -4.24 8.43 20.95
N THR A 105 -3.92 7.53 20.03
CA THR A 105 -3.40 7.85 18.71
C THR A 105 -4.50 8.11 17.70
N GLY A 106 -5.73 7.66 17.98
CA GLY A 106 -6.84 7.69 17.02
C GLY A 106 -6.72 6.70 15.88
N ALA A 107 -5.78 5.73 15.95
CA ALA A 107 -5.63 4.70 14.94
C ALA A 107 -6.88 3.81 14.86
N GLU A 108 -7.43 3.66 13.66
CA GLU A 108 -8.61 2.85 13.39
C GLU A 108 -8.51 2.18 12.02
N VAL A 109 -9.25 1.07 11.84
CA VAL A 109 -9.41 0.46 10.52
C VAL A 109 -10.15 1.44 9.60
N SER A 110 -9.68 1.57 8.36
CA SER A 110 -10.18 2.52 7.37
C SER A 110 -11.24 1.87 6.46
N CYS A 111 -11.23 2.16 5.16
CA CYS A 111 -12.27 1.71 4.23
C CYS A 111 -12.33 0.19 4.02
N TYR A 112 -11.28 -0.55 4.40
CA TYR A 112 -11.20 -1.99 4.31
C TYR A 112 -10.23 -2.54 5.37
N ASP A 113 -10.40 -3.80 5.76
CA ASP A 113 -9.52 -4.48 6.72
C ASP A 113 -8.05 -4.50 6.24
N ARG A 114 -7.10 -4.44 7.19
CA ARG A 114 -5.65 -4.22 6.98
C ARG A 114 -5.25 -2.81 6.52
N ILE A 115 -6.20 -1.94 6.19
CA ILE A 115 -5.93 -0.51 5.94
C ILE A 115 -6.20 0.23 7.25
N TRP A 116 -5.17 0.84 7.82
CA TRP A 116 -5.28 1.62 9.04
C TRP A 116 -5.12 3.11 8.75
N GLN A 117 -5.82 3.94 9.51
CA GLN A 117 -5.72 5.39 9.41
C GLN A 117 -5.68 6.05 10.78
N SER A 118 -5.18 7.29 10.84
CA SER A 118 -5.34 8.18 11.99
C SER A 118 -5.23 9.64 11.56
N ASP A 119 -6.07 10.50 12.11
CA ASP A 119 -6.01 11.96 11.91
C ASP A 119 -5.29 12.68 13.06
N ARG A 120 -4.72 11.93 14.02
CA ARG A 120 -4.12 12.47 15.27
C ARG A 120 -2.76 11.87 15.62
N LEU A 121 -2.23 11.00 14.75
CA LEU A 121 -0.99 10.26 15.00
C LEU A 121 0.22 11.19 15.15
N VAL A 122 0.30 12.23 14.31
CA VAL A 122 1.43 13.14 14.24
C VAL A 122 1.17 14.34 15.16
N PRO A 123 2.00 14.58 16.19
CA PRO A 123 1.86 15.76 17.03
C PRO A 123 2.10 17.06 16.24
N GLN A 124 1.37 18.12 16.57
CA GLN A 124 1.48 19.44 15.92
C GLN A 124 2.92 19.96 15.85
N ALA A 125 3.69 19.82 16.92
CA ALA A 125 5.09 20.26 16.96
C ALA A 125 5.99 19.48 15.99
N LEU A 126 5.68 18.21 15.70
CA LEU A 126 6.41 17.41 14.70
C LEU A 126 6.03 17.86 13.28
N LYS A 127 4.73 18.07 13.02
CA LYS A 127 4.25 18.63 11.75
C LYS A 127 4.91 19.97 11.41
N GLU A 128 4.98 20.90 12.36
CA GLU A 128 5.63 22.20 12.15
C GLU A 128 7.11 22.05 11.80
N ARG A 129 7.85 21.19 12.52
CA ARG A 129 9.26 20.89 12.19
C ARG A 129 9.40 20.29 10.79
N LEU A 130 8.51 19.39 10.40
CA LEU A 130 8.48 18.77 9.07
C LEU A 130 8.24 19.83 7.99
N ILE A 131 7.20 20.64 8.11
CA ILE A 131 6.87 21.72 7.15
C ILE A 131 8.04 22.69 7.01
N THR A 132 8.55 23.24 8.12
CA THR A 132 9.66 24.20 8.08
C THR A 132 10.93 23.60 7.49
N SER A 133 11.18 22.32 7.72
CA SER A 133 12.38 21.66 7.18
C SER A 133 12.22 21.28 5.71
N ALA A 134 11.02 20.87 5.28
CA ALA A 134 10.67 20.57 3.89
C ALA A 134 10.64 21.81 3.00
N GLN A 135 10.23 22.96 3.52
CA GLN A 135 10.28 24.26 2.82
C GLN A 135 11.67 24.56 2.23
N ARG A 136 12.75 24.13 2.88
CA ARG A 136 14.12 24.32 2.37
C ARG A 136 14.41 23.55 1.08
N LEU A 137 13.64 22.50 0.78
CA LEU A 137 13.68 21.76 -0.49
C LEU A 137 12.69 22.33 -1.52
N GLU A 138 11.65 23.02 -1.06
CA GLU A 138 10.63 23.66 -1.92
C GLU A 138 11.13 25.02 -2.46
N ASP A 139 11.78 25.81 -1.59
CA ASP A 139 12.22 27.18 -1.83
C ASP A 139 13.62 27.23 -2.48
N VAL A 140 13.80 26.43 -3.52
CA VAL A 140 14.99 26.45 -4.39
C VAL A 140 14.69 27.23 -5.69
N PRO A 141 15.72 27.72 -6.41
CA PRO A 141 15.54 28.29 -7.74
C PRO A 141 14.73 27.39 -8.67
N GLU A 142 13.96 27.97 -9.60
CA GLU A 142 13.03 27.21 -10.45
C GLU A 142 13.75 26.16 -11.33
N GLU A 143 15.00 26.45 -11.71
CA GLU A 143 15.90 25.54 -12.43
C GLU A 143 16.39 24.35 -11.59
N GLU A 144 16.35 24.45 -10.26
CA GLU A 144 16.75 23.39 -9.32
C GLU A 144 15.56 22.53 -8.86
N LYS A 145 14.32 23.01 -9.07
CA LYS A 145 13.11 22.26 -8.73
C LYS A 145 13.01 20.97 -9.53
N ASP A 146 12.89 19.87 -8.80
CA ASP A 146 12.77 18.54 -9.38
C ASP A 146 11.32 18.22 -9.77
N TRP A 147 10.86 18.80 -10.87
CA TRP A 147 9.56 18.46 -11.42
C TRP A 147 9.54 17.02 -11.94
N HIS A 148 8.60 16.22 -11.43
CA HIS A 148 8.47 14.82 -11.80
C HIS A 148 8.33 14.67 -13.32
N PRO A 149 9.10 13.77 -13.96
CA PRO A 149 9.04 13.63 -15.41
C PRO A 149 7.63 13.31 -15.89
N ARG A 150 7.19 14.01 -16.95
CA ARG A 150 5.88 13.80 -17.61
C ARG A 150 4.67 14.15 -16.72
N SER A 151 4.84 14.96 -15.67
CA SER A 151 3.76 15.40 -14.78
C SER A 151 3.18 16.78 -15.11
N ASN A 152 3.54 17.37 -16.26
CA ASN A 152 3.14 18.74 -16.64
C ASN A 152 3.41 19.81 -15.56
N LYS A 153 4.54 19.70 -14.85
CA LYS A 153 4.91 20.56 -13.70
C LYS A 153 3.84 20.64 -12.61
N GLN A 154 3.11 19.54 -12.36
CA GLN A 154 2.16 19.44 -11.25
C GLN A 154 2.69 18.65 -10.06
N VAL A 155 3.69 17.79 -10.24
CA VAL A 155 4.24 16.96 -9.16
C VAL A 155 5.69 17.38 -8.95
N LEU A 156 5.98 17.95 -7.79
CA LEU A 156 7.30 18.35 -7.36
C LEU A 156 7.86 17.29 -6.41
N ASP A 157 8.96 16.66 -6.82
CA ASP A 157 9.66 15.66 -6.02
C ASP A 157 10.64 16.39 -5.09
N LEU A 158 10.48 16.25 -3.76
CA LEU A 158 11.45 16.80 -2.79
C LEU A 158 12.49 15.74 -2.40
N VAL A 159 12.01 14.52 -2.16
CA VAL A 159 12.84 13.32 -1.98
C VAL A 159 12.17 12.21 -2.77
N HIS A 160 12.82 11.68 -3.81
CA HIS A 160 12.22 10.63 -4.62
C HIS A 160 13.16 9.44 -4.78
N PRO A 161 12.70 8.20 -4.50
CA PRO A 161 13.57 7.02 -4.47
C PRO A 161 14.11 6.61 -5.85
N SER A 162 13.47 7.08 -6.92
CA SER A 162 13.99 6.90 -8.29
C SER A 162 15.13 7.84 -8.67
N LEU A 163 15.48 8.84 -7.84
CA LEU A 163 16.65 9.68 -8.05
C LEU A 163 17.82 9.11 -7.22
N TYR A 164 19.00 8.97 -7.82
CA TYR A 164 20.13 8.22 -7.27
C TYR A 164 19.77 6.78 -6.83
N PRO A 165 19.11 5.96 -7.68
CA PRO A 165 18.82 4.58 -7.35
C PRO A 165 20.12 3.76 -7.30
N LEU A 166 20.04 2.56 -6.73
CA LEU A 166 21.08 1.54 -6.93
C LEU A 166 21.01 1.08 -8.40
N VAL A 167 22.14 1.08 -9.09
CA VAL A 167 22.30 0.56 -10.45
C VAL A 167 23.21 -0.67 -10.42
N TYR A 168 22.65 -1.86 -10.61
CA TYR A 168 23.44 -3.10 -10.57
C TYR A 168 24.51 -3.09 -11.66
N GLY A 169 25.73 -3.54 -11.30
CA GLY A 169 26.89 -3.49 -12.19
C GLY A 169 27.59 -2.12 -12.24
N ARG A 170 27.10 -1.10 -11.54
CA ARG A 170 27.70 0.25 -11.49
C ARG A 170 27.89 0.77 -10.07
N THR A 171 26.84 0.68 -9.24
CA THR A 171 26.88 1.22 -7.87
C THR A 171 27.91 0.45 -7.05
N LEU A 172 28.82 1.21 -6.43
CA LEU A 172 29.81 0.65 -5.51
C LEU A 172 29.18 0.45 -4.13
N SER A 173 29.62 -0.60 -3.43
CA SER A 173 29.20 -0.92 -2.08
C SER A 173 30.36 -1.52 -1.30
N TYR A 174 30.29 -1.42 0.02
CA TYR A 174 31.12 -2.24 0.90
C TYR A 174 30.54 -3.66 1.02
N PRO A 175 31.37 -4.67 1.34
CA PRO A 175 30.87 -6.01 1.65
C PRO A 175 29.93 -6.00 2.87
N GLU A 176 28.81 -6.72 2.79
CA GLU A 176 27.79 -6.78 3.87
C GLU A 176 28.36 -7.30 5.20
N ASP A 177 29.34 -8.20 5.15
CA ASP A 177 29.94 -8.83 6.34
C ASP A 177 31.13 -8.03 6.94
N SER A 178 31.48 -6.88 6.35
CA SER A 178 32.62 -6.08 6.80
C SER A 178 32.19 -4.99 7.78
N ASN A 179 32.66 -5.09 9.03
CA ASN A 179 32.55 -3.99 9.99
C ASN A 179 33.59 -2.88 9.73
N ASP A 180 34.60 -3.17 8.92
CA ASP A 180 35.60 -2.21 8.50
C ASP A 180 35.21 -1.63 7.15
N TRP A 181 34.88 -0.34 7.15
CA TRP A 181 34.64 0.50 5.99
C TRP A 181 35.95 0.81 5.24
N ASP A 182 36.78 -0.21 5.00
CA ASP A 182 38.06 -0.07 4.32
C ASP A 182 37.80 0.38 2.87
N PRO A 183 38.24 1.59 2.46
CA PRO A 183 38.06 2.08 1.11
C PRO A 183 38.59 1.13 0.03
N ALA A 184 39.57 0.28 0.34
CA ALA A 184 40.10 -0.71 -0.59
C ALA A 184 39.10 -1.84 -0.95
N THR A 185 38.04 -2.01 -0.15
CA THR A 185 37.01 -3.04 -0.35
C THR A 185 35.77 -2.52 -1.11
N LEU A 186 35.69 -1.21 -1.33
CA LEU A 186 34.60 -0.57 -2.06
C LEU A 186 34.65 -0.99 -3.53
N ALA A 187 33.68 -1.78 -3.97
CA ALA A 187 33.61 -2.28 -5.35
C ALA A 187 32.17 -2.61 -5.75
N VAL A 188 31.98 -3.08 -6.98
CA VAL A 188 30.68 -3.54 -7.48
C VAL A 188 30.40 -4.95 -6.95
N HIS A 189 29.71 -5.06 -5.82
CA HIS A 189 29.33 -6.34 -5.21
C HIS A 189 27.85 -6.71 -5.43
N LEU A 190 26.99 -5.70 -5.57
CA LEU A 190 25.54 -5.86 -5.50
C LEU A 190 24.97 -6.60 -6.70
N LYS A 191 24.03 -7.51 -6.44
CA LYS A 191 23.31 -8.28 -7.45
C LYS A 191 21.80 -8.18 -7.23
N PRO A 192 21.00 -8.27 -8.31
CA PRO A 192 19.55 -8.41 -8.18
C PRO A 192 19.18 -9.62 -7.31
N PRO A 193 18.04 -9.58 -6.60
CA PRO A 193 17.56 -10.74 -5.88
C PRO A 193 17.37 -11.92 -6.86
N PRO A 194 17.62 -13.16 -6.42
CA PRO A 194 17.39 -14.32 -7.26
C PRO A 194 15.91 -14.40 -7.68
N PRO A 195 15.62 -14.82 -8.91
CA PRO A 195 14.24 -15.00 -9.36
C PRO A 195 13.58 -16.09 -8.50
N ALA A 196 12.30 -15.89 -8.16
CA ALA A 196 11.58 -16.83 -7.29
C ALA A 196 11.24 -18.16 -8.00
N TYR A 197 11.28 -18.19 -9.35
CA TYR A 197 10.92 -19.35 -10.15
C TYR A 197 11.98 -19.63 -11.22
N SER A 198 12.21 -20.92 -11.51
CA SER A 198 13.08 -21.37 -12.61
C SER A 198 12.24 -21.70 -13.86
N GLY A 199 12.74 -21.40 -15.06
CA GLY A 199 12.10 -21.79 -16.33
C GLY A 199 11.90 -20.65 -17.36
N ARG A 200 11.02 -20.89 -18.36
CA ARG A 200 10.75 -19.96 -19.49
C ARG A 200 10.10 -18.64 -19.08
N ALA A 201 9.48 -18.58 -17.90
CA ALA A 201 9.01 -17.33 -17.31
C ALA A 201 10.18 -16.64 -16.58
N LYS A 202 10.96 -15.82 -17.30
CA LYS A 202 11.86 -14.86 -16.63
C LYS A 202 11.00 -14.00 -15.69
N ASP A 203 11.32 -14.04 -14.40
CA ASP A 203 10.62 -13.34 -13.32
C ASP A 203 10.63 -11.82 -13.59
N TYR A 204 9.54 -11.31 -14.16
CA TYR A 204 9.45 -9.92 -14.58
C TYR A 204 9.17 -8.96 -13.41
N PHE A 205 8.95 -9.51 -12.21
CA PHE A 205 8.80 -8.77 -10.97
C PHE A 205 10.16 -8.45 -10.33
N VAL A 206 11.26 -8.87 -10.96
CA VAL A 206 12.63 -8.53 -10.59
C VAL A 206 13.23 -7.60 -11.65
N SER A 207 13.68 -6.42 -11.21
CA SER A 207 14.57 -5.57 -12.00
C SER A 207 15.97 -6.12 -11.96
N HIS A 208 16.57 -6.33 -13.14
CA HIS A 208 17.98 -6.70 -13.24
C HIS A 208 18.92 -5.49 -13.23
N ARG A 209 18.37 -4.27 -13.20
CA ARG A 209 19.15 -3.04 -13.40
C ARG A 209 19.04 -2.07 -12.24
N PHE A 210 17.87 -1.94 -11.62
CA PHE A 210 17.61 -0.90 -10.64
C PHE A 210 17.00 -1.43 -9.35
N GLN A 211 17.37 -0.81 -8.23
CA GLN A 211 16.70 -0.96 -6.95
C GLN A 211 16.57 0.43 -6.29
N TRP A 212 15.42 0.73 -5.70
CA TRP A 212 15.33 1.87 -4.77
C TRP A 212 16.13 1.56 -3.51
N LEU A 213 16.99 2.49 -3.10
CA LEU A 213 17.89 2.28 -1.98
C LEU A 213 17.18 2.63 -0.65
N PRO A 214 16.86 1.63 0.20
CA PRO A 214 16.30 1.90 1.52
C PRO A 214 17.37 2.44 2.48
N THR A 215 16.92 3.02 3.57
CA THR A 215 17.76 3.41 4.71
C THR A 215 17.43 2.55 5.91
N ASP A 216 18.47 2.10 6.62
CA ASP A 216 18.30 1.33 7.83
C ASP A 216 18.02 2.26 9.02
N PHE A 217 17.08 1.87 9.86
CA PHE A 217 16.65 2.60 11.04
C PHE A 217 16.61 1.67 12.24
N LYS A 218 17.24 2.07 13.35
CA LYS A 218 17.16 1.38 14.63
C LYS A 218 15.92 1.85 15.38
N VAL A 219 15.03 0.92 15.69
CA VAL A 219 13.86 1.13 16.54
C VAL A 219 14.26 0.85 17.99
N SER A 220 13.91 1.72 18.94
CA SER A 220 14.14 1.45 20.36
C SER A 220 13.32 0.24 20.83
N GLU A 221 13.75 -0.40 21.92
CA GLU A 221 13.05 -1.54 22.53
C GLU A 221 11.57 -1.27 22.82
N ASP A 222 11.22 -0.02 23.13
CA ASP A 222 9.84 0.40 23.41
C ASP A 222 9.06 0.89 22.18
N GLY A 223 9.67 0.88 20.99
CA GLY A 223 9.08 1.34 19.73
C GLY A 223 8.87 2.86 19.63
N LYS A 224 9.30 3.66 20.63
CA LYS A 224 8.95 5.10 20.71
C LYS A 224 9.97 6.03 20.08
N SER A 225 11.15 5.54 19.75
CA SER A 225 12.18 6.34 19.10
C SER A 225 12.84 5.55 17.99
N VAL A 226 13.21 6.28 16.94
CA VAL A 226 13.84 5.72 15.76
C VAL A 226 15.06 6.58 15.42
N LYS A 227 16.15 5.94 14.99
CA LYS A 227 17.36 6.63 14.52
C LYS A 227 17.84 6.02 13.22
N SER A 228 18.16 6.84 12.24
CA SER A 228 18.78 6.34 11.01
C SER A 228 20.19 5.84 11.33
N VAL A 229 20.55 4.70 10.74
CA VAL A 229 21.91 4.14 10.84
C VAL A 229 22.85 4.86 9.87
N SER A 230 22.31 5.28 8.72
CA SER A 230 23.02 5.98 7.66
C SER A 230 22.17 7.14 7.11
N TYR A 231 22.57 7.70 5.97
CA TYR A 231 21.85 8.76 5.28
C TYR A 231 20.54 8.25 4.65
N ILE A 232 19.56 9.14 4.51
CA ILE A 232 18.33 8.95 3.75
C ILE A 232 18.65 9.23 2.29
N ASN A 233 18.36 8.27 1.40
CA ASN A 233 18.68 8.44 -0.02
C ASN A 233 18.07 9.74 -0.57
N ASN A 234 18.85 10.48 -1.36
CA ASN A 234 18.48 11.77 -1.93
C ASN A 234 18.18 12.89 -0.91
N LEU A 235 18.62 12.76 0.35
CA LEU A 235 18.49 13.82 1.36
C LEU A 235 19.83 14.09 2.05
N HIS A 236 20.44 15.24 1.75
CA HIS A 236 21.77 15.59 2.26
C HIS A 236 21.82 15.56 3.81
N PRO A 237 22.65 14.71 4.44
CA PRO A 237 22.58 14.45 5.89
C PRO A 237 22.96 15.65 6.76
N ILE A 238 23.89 16.50 6.29
CA ILE A 238 24.34 17.68 7.04
C ILE A 238 23.40 18.88 6.80
N GLU A 239 23.18 19.27 5.55
CA GLU A 239 22.39 20.47 5.19
C GLU A 239 20.92 20.37 5.64
N HIS A 240 20.36 19.16 5.58
CA HIS A 240 18.98 18.86 5.98
C HIS A 240 18.89 18.01 7.25
N ALA A 241 19.86 18.13 8.17
CA ALA A 241 19.87 17.39 9.44
C ALA A 241 18.56 17.52 10.26
N LYS A 242 17.91 18.68 10.20
CA LYS A 242 16.59 18.90 10.84
C LYS A 242 15.46 18.09 10.20
N LEU A 243 15.49 17.93 8.87
CA LEU A 243 14.50 17.12 8.16
C LEU A 243 14.73 15.64 8.41
N HIS A 244 16.01 15.19 8.47
CA HIS A 244 16.36 13.84 8.91
C HIS A 244 15.76 13.53 10.29
N ALA A 245 15.98 14.38 11.28
CA ALA A 245 15.42 14.21 12.62
C ALA A 245 13.88 14.20 12.63
N ALA A 246 13.24 15.04 11.80
CA ALA A 246 11.78 15.02 11.67
C ALA A 246 11.25 13.72 11.01
N ILE A 247 11.98 13.15 10.04
CA ILE A 247 11.63 11.87 9.42
C ILE A 247 11.82 10.72 10.41
N GLU A 248 12.89 10.72 11.21
CA GLU A 248 13.09 9.75 12.30
C GLU A 248 11.92 9.77 13.29
N ASP A 249 11.55 10.96 13.78
CA ASP A 249 10.40 11.14 14.67
C ASP A 249 9.08 10.70 13.99
N LEU A 250 8.94 10.96 12.68
CA LEU A 250 7.78 10.54 11.91
C LEU A 250 7.69 9.01 11.79
N ILE A 251 8.80 8.33 11.49
CA ILE A 251 8.84 6.87 11.44
C ILE A 251 8.50 6.29 12.82
N ALA A 252 9.01 6.89 13.90
CA ALA A 252 8.70 6.47 15.27
C ALA A 252 7.19 6.52 15.56
N VAL A 253 6.48 7.59 15.16
CA VAL A 253 5.02 7.64 15.34
C VAL A 253 4.25 6.71 14.39
N TYR A 254 4.86 6.25 13.30
CA TYR A 254 4.26 5.29 12.37
C TYR A 254 4.44 3.82 12.80
N ILE A 255 5.36 3.50 13.71
CA ILE A 255 5.60 2.13 14.20
C ILE A 255 4.28 1.43 14.58
N PRO A 256 3.38 2.02 15.37
CA PRO A 256 2.14 1.35 15.75
C PRO A 256 1.18 1.10 14.58
N LEU A 257 1.23 1.89 13.50
CA LEU A 257 0.46 1.62 12.29
C LEU A 257 1.10 0.51 11.46
N PHE A 258 2.43 0.50 11.34
CA PHE A 258 3.16 -0.56 10.64
C PHE A 258 2.94 -1.93 11.29
N GLU A 259 3.05 -2.01 12.62
CA GLU A 259 2.83 -3.25 13.37
C GLU A 259 1.40 -3.79 13.21
N ARG A 260 0.39 -2.91 13.19
CA ARG A 260 -1.00 -3.30 12.94
C ARG A 260 -1.19 -3.86 11.53
N VAL A 261 -0.62 -3.21 10.51
CA VAL A 261 -0.70 -3.71 9.13
C VAL A 261 0.05 -5.03 8.99
N LEU A 262 1.26 -5.15 9.53
CA LEU A 262 2.05 -6.39 9.49
C LEU A 262 1.31 -7.52 10.20
N THR A 263 0.81 -7.27 11.41
CA THR A 263 0.00 -8.21 12.20
C THR A 263 -1.24 -8.67 11.42
N ASP A 264 -1.99 -7.74 10.85
CA ASP A 264 -3.18 -8.05 10.06
C ASP A 264 -2.86 -8.80 8.75
N SER A 265 -1.64 -8.66 8.25
CA SER A 265 -1.17 -9.32 7.02
C SER A 265 -0.72 -10.76 7.24
N ILE A 266 -0.53 -11.19 8.49
CA ILE A 266 -0.27 -12.60 8.83
C ILE A 266 -1.55 -13.41 8.54
N PRO A 267 -1.51 -14.43 7.66
CA PRO A 267 -2.70 -15.17 7.25
C PRO A 267 -3.47 -15.82 8.41
N ASP A 268 -2.75 -16.37 9.39
CA ASP A 268 -3.31 -17.09 10.55
C ASP A 268 -4.11 -16.19 11.51
N ASN A 269 -3.95 -14.87 11.40
CA ASN A 269 -4.72 -13.92 12.20
C ASN A 269 -6.13 -13.68 11.65
N HIS A 270 -6.45 -14.16 10.44
CA HIS A 270 -7.79 -14.04 9.84
C HIS A 270 -8.40 -12.63 9.92
N ALA A 271 -7.56 -11.59 9.74
CA ALA A 271 -7.95 -10.19 9.95
C ALA A 271 -9.06 -9.68 9.02
N ILE A 272 -9.32 -10.38 7.91
CA ILE A 272 -10.42 -10.07 7.00
C ILE A 272 -11.58 -11.00 7.35
N PRO A 273 -12.70 -10.50 7.90
CA PRO A 273 -13.85 -11.32 8.21
C PRO A 273 -14.52 -11.87 6.94
N THR A 274 -15.09 -13.07 7.07
CA THR A 274 -16.00 -13.68 6.10
C THR A 274 -17.39 -13.70 6.72
N ARG A 275 -18.33 -12.89 6.19
CA ARG A 275 -19.65 -12.70 6.81
C ARG A 275 -20.70 -13.59 6.16
N THR A 276 -20.63 -13.75 4.84
CA THR A 276 -21.57 -14.56 4.06
C THR A 276 -20.97 -15.89 3.60
N GLN A 277 -21.85 -16.83 3.27
CA GLN A 277 -21.50 -18.01 2.47
C GLN A 277 -20.90 -17.59 1.12
N ASP A 278 -20.03 -18.45 0.59
CA ASP A 278 -19.36 -18.26 -0.71
C ASP A 278 -19.97 -19.21 -1.75
N ASP A 279 -21.28 -19.05 -1.96
CA ASP A 279 -22.12 -19.82 -2.88
C ASP A 279 -23.31 -18.99 -3.38
N TYR A 280 -24.14 -19.59 -4.23
CA TYR A 280 -25.45 -19.06 -4.60
C TYR A 280 -26.44 -20.19 -4.87
N SER A 281 -27.72 -19.82 -4.84
CA SER A 281 -28.82 -20.66 -5.31
C SER A 281 -29.79 -19.82 -6.12
N TYR A 282 -30.59 -20.48 -6.95
CA TYR A 282 -31.75 -19.87 -7.58
C TYR A 282 -32.98 -20.12 -6.71
N ASP A 283 -33.86 -19.12 -6.63
CA ASP A 283 -35.15 -19.27 -5.97
C ASP A 283 -36.14 -19.95 -6.92
N ASP A 284 -36.24 -21.27 -6.76
CA ASP A 284 -37.10 -22.13 -7.57
C ASP A 284 -38.53 -22.28 -6.97
N ASP A 285 -38.79 -21.72 -5.78
CA ASP A 285 -40.09 -21.84 -5.11
C ASP A 285 -41.12 -20.86 -5.68
N GLU A 286 -40.68 -19.67 -6.13
CA GLU A 286 -41.55 -18.62 -6.68
C GLU A 286 -41.40 -18.39 -8.21
N TYR A 287 -40.53 -19.14 -8.89
CA TYR A 287 -40.26 -18.98 -10.33
C TYR A 287 -40.87 -20.13 -11.16
N PRO A 288 -41.38 -19.87 -12.38
CA PRO A 288 -41.92 -20.92 -13.24
C PRO A 288 -40.94 -22.07 -13.46
N ASN A 289 -41.46 -23.30 -13.55
CA ASN A 289 -40.65 -24.47 -13.89
C ASN A 289 -39.97 -24.29 -15.26
N SER A 290 -38.79 -24.89 -15.40
CA SER A 290 -38.06 -24.91 -16.66
C SER A 290 -38.94 -25.41 -17.82
N PRO A 291 -38.86 -24.80 -19.02
CA PRO A 291 -39.60 -25.27 -20.18
C PRO A 291 -39.27 -26.73 -20.49
N VAL A 292 -40.28 -27.49 -20.89
CA VAL A 292 -40.17 -28.92 -21.17
C VAL A 292 -39.96 -29.12 -22.67
N TYR A 293 -38.86 -29.77 -23.07
CA TYR A 293 -38.48 -29.91 -24.49
C TYR A 293 -39.60 -30.48 -25.37
N GLU A 294 -40.34 -31.48 -24.87
CA GLU A 294 -41.44 -32.13 -25.57
C GLU A 294 -42.62 -31.21 -25.90
N SER A 295 -42.69 -30.01 -25.31
CA SER A 295 -43.75 -29.03 -25.55
C SER A 295 -43.48 -28.08 -26.74
N TYR A 296 -42.30 -28.17 -27.37
CA TYR A 296 -41.88 -27.27 -28.45
C TYR A 296 -41.82 -27.98 -29.80
N SER A 297 -42.16 -27.24 -30.86
CA SER A 297 -42.25 -27.79 -32.23
C SER A 297 -40.90 -27.96 -32.92
N ASP A 298 -39.87 -27.22 -32.48
CA ASP A 298 -38.50 -27.32 -32.95
C ASP A 298 -37.53 -26.77 -31.88
N ASN A 299 -36.24 -27.06 -32.04
CA ASN A 299 -35.18 -26.74 -31.09
C ASN A 299 -35.00 -25.23 -30.84
N ASP A 300 -35.09 -24.39 -31.87
CA ASP A 300 -34.77 -22.96 -31.76
C ASP A 300 -35.74 -22.27 -30.78
N LYS A 301 -37.02 -22.67 -30.79
CA LYS A 301 -38.03 -22.14 -29.86
C LYS A 301 -37.86 -22.62 -28.44
N TYR A 302 -37.43 -23.87 -28.28
CA TYR A 302 -37.10 -24.39 -26.95
C TYR A 302 -35.88 -23.65 -26.39
N ASP A 303 -34.83 -23.49 -27.20
CA ASP A 303 -33.60 -22.82 -26.79
C ASP A 303 -33.87 -21.34 -26.43
N GLU A 304 -34.73 -20.64 -27.17
CA GLU A 304 -35.18 -19.28 -26.85
C GLU A 304 -35.92 -19.24 -25.52
N ALA A 305 -36.93 -20.10 -25.32
CA ALA A 305 -37.71 -20.13 -24.08
C ALA A 305 -36.89 -20.59 -22.86
N TYR A 306 -35.96 -21.53 -23.03
CA TYR A 306 -35.06 -21.99 -21.99
C TYR A 306 -34.05 -20.90 -21.63
N SER A 307 -33.54 -20.17 -22.63
CA SER A 307 -32.67 -19.01 -22.38
C SER A 307 -33.40 -17.90 -21.64
N GLU A 308 -34.62 -17.54 -22.07
CA GLU A 308 -35.45 -16.53 -21.38
C GLU A 308 -35.77 -16.96 -19.94
N TRP A 309 -36.14 -18.22 -19.72
CA TRP A 309 -36.33 -18.77 -18.38
C TRP A 309 -35.06 -18.62 -17.55
N ARG A 310 -33.93 -19.12 -18.05
CA ARG A 310 -32.63 -19.11 -17.35
C ARG A 310 -32.17 -17.69 -17.02
N GLU A 311 -32.34 -16.74 -17.93
CA GLU A 311 -31.90 -15.34 -17.76
C GLU A 311 -32.70 -14.57 -16.72
N ASN A 312 -33.95 -14.96 -16.50
CA ASN A 312 -34.88 -14.25 -15.62
C ASN A 312 -35.09 -14.94 -14.26
N ARG A 313 -34.40 -16.06 -13.99
CA ARG A 313 -34.45 -16.74 -12.69
C ARG A 313 -33.91 -15.82 -11.58
N PRO A 314 -34.67 -15.61 -10.48
CA PRO A 314 -34.20 -14.85 -9.35
C PRO A 314 -33.09 -15.59 -8.61
N ILE A 315 -31.99 -14.90 -8.32
CA ILE A 315 -30.90 -15.44 -7.49
C ILE A 315 -31.19 -15.15 -6.02
N SER A 316 -30.94 -16.13 -5.16
CA SER A 316 -30.99 -15.94 -3.71
C SER A 316 -29.73 -15.25 -3.22
N THR A 317 -29.87 -14.16 -2.46
CA THR A 317 -28.72 -13.52 -1.82
C THR A 317 -28.03 -14.47 -0.83
N PRO A 318 -26.70 -14.67 -0.92
CA PRO A 318 -25.92 -15.52 -0.01
C PRO A 318 -26.22 -15.22 1.45
N GLU A 319 -26.34 -16.25 2.28
CA GLU A 319 -26.73 -16.11 3.69
C GLU A 319 -25.54 -15.82 4.62
N ILE A 320 -25.82 -15.34 5.83
CA ILE A 320 -24.81 -15.15 6.88
C ILE A 320 -24.43 -16.51 7.48
N ILE A 321 -23.13 -16.76 7.62
CA ILE A 321 -22.60 -18.07 8.07
C ILE A 321 -23.13 -18.47 9.46
N THR A 322 -23.17 -17.54 10.42
CA THR A 322 -23.50 -17.81 11.84
C THR A 322 -24.79 -17.15 12.31
N GLY A 323 -25.61 -16.61 11.40
CA GLY A 323 -26.84 -15.87 11.70
C GLY A 323 -26.65 -14.51 12.39
N SER A 324 -25.56 -14.28 13.13
CA SER A 324 -25.17 -12.96 13.65
C SER A 324 -23.68 -12.87 14.01
N TYR A 325 -23.16 -11.64 14.09
CA TYR A 325 -21.80 -11.36 14.54
C TYR A 325 -21.55 -11.83 15.97
N GLU A 326 -20.41 -12.52 16.18
CA GLU A 326 -19.93 -12.94 17.49
C GLU A 326 -18.97 -11.88 18.07
N PRO A 327 -19.32 -11.23 19.20
CA PRO A 327 -18.46 -10.22 19.82
C PRO A 327 -17.07 -10.75 20.18
N GLY A 328 -16.05 -9.91 20.01
CA GLY A 328 -14.66 -10.25 20.33
C GLY A 328 -13.96 -11.09 19.27
N THR A 329 -14.58 -11.42 18.14
CA THR A 329 -13.92 -12.19 17.05
C THR A 329 -13.05 -11.31 16.17
N LEU A 330 -13.49 -10.07 15.90
CA LEU A 330 -12.81 -9.14 15.00
C LEU A 330 -11.49 -8.60 15.59
N GLU A 331 -11.42 -8.51 16.91
CA GLU A 331 -10.28 -8.01 17.68
C GLU A 331 -9.17 -9.05 17.87
N LYS A 332 -9.48 -10.34 17.68
CA LYS A 332 -8.53 -11.43 17.94
C LYS A 332 -7.38 -11.39 16.93
N ARG A 333 -6.16 -11.29 17.44
CA ARG A 333 -4.89 -11.51 16.74
C ARG A 333 -4.07 -12.45 17.60
N GLU A 334 -3.89 -13.69 17.16
CA GLU A 334 -3.13 -14.69 17.93
C GLU A 334 -1.63 -14.45 17.80
N ILE A 335 -1.20 -13.88 16.67
CA ILE A 335 0.18 -13.58 16.35
C ILE A 335 0.33 -12.07 16.23
N SER A 336 1.31 -11.47 16.90
CA SER A 336 1.63 -10.05 16.75
C SER A 336 2.98 -9.86 16.06
N TYR A 337 3.10 -8.81 15.26
CA TYR A 337 4.37 -8.36 14.69
C TYR A 337 4.87 -7.15 15.49
N ASP A 338 6.03 -7.29 16.14
CA ASP A 338 6.67 -6.26 16.97
C ASP A 338 7.97 -5.79 16.29
N LEU A 339 8.10 -4.47 16.11
CA LEU A 339 9.27 -3.82 15.52
C LEU A 339 10.24 -3.28 16.59
N GLY A 340 9.87 -3.29 17.87
CA GLY A 340 10.71 -2.90 18.98
C GLY A 340 12.07 -3.61 18.98
N GLY A 341 13.15 -2.85 19.16
CA GLY A 341 14.51 -3.37 19.18
C GLY A 341 15.07 -3.84 17.81
N ARG A 342 14.27 -3.79 16.73
CA ARG A 342 14.72 -4.20 15.39
C ARG A 342 15.43 -3.08 14.65
N THR A 343 16.25 -3.49 13.69
CA THR A 343 16.66 -2.60 12.59
C THR A 343 15.71 -2.84 11.42
N ILE A 344 14.98 -1.80 11.01
CA ILE A 344 14.05 -1.85 9.88
C ILE A 344 14.62 -1.08 8.70
N GLN A 345 14.19 -1.40 7.48
CA GLN A 345 14.60 -0.65 6.29
C GLN A 345 13.41 0.12 5.73
N VAL A 346 13.55 1.43 5.55
CA VAL A 346 12.48 2.30 5.07
C VAL A 346 12.97 3.11 3.87
N ILE A 347 12.18 3.12 2.80
CA ILE A 347 12.36 4.01 1.66
C ILE A 347 11.48 5.24 1.87
N VAL A 348 12.09 6.42 1.85
CA VAL A 348 11.41 7.69 2.13
C VAL A 348 11.13 8.42 0.81
N LYS A 349 9.92 8.94 0.67
CA LYS A 349 9.51 9.78 -0.45
C LYS A 349 8.74 11.01 0.03
N LEU A 350 9.12 12.19 -0.44
CA LEU A 350 8.42 13.45 -0.22
C LEU A 350 8.04 14.01 -1.59
N ALA A 351 6.74 14.24 -1.79
CA ALA A 351 6.23 14.74 -3.05
C ALA A 351 5.05 15.69 -2.83
N ASN A 352 5.00 16.74 -3.62
CA ASN A 352 3.97 17.76 -3.59
C ASN A 352 3.22 17.76 -4.91
N ILE A 353 1.90 17.84 -4.85
CA ILE A 353 1.06 18.16 -6.01
C ILE A 353 0.69 19.64 -5.92
N HIS A 354 0.98 20.40 -6.98
CA HIS A 354 0.62 21.80 -7.14
C HIS A 354 -0.38 21.97 -8.27
N LEU A 355 -1.43 22.74 -7.99
CA LEU A 355 -2.43 23.17 -8.96
C LEU A 355 -2.41 24.70 -9.06
N THR A 356 -2.55 25.21 -10.28
CA THR A 356 -2.62 26.66 -10.55
C THR A 356 -3.91 26.97 -11.30
N PRO A 357 -4.35 28.24 -11.36
CA PRO A 357 -5.49 28.64 -12.18
C PRO A 357 -5.38 28.20 -13.66
N GLU A 358 -4.15 28.17 -14.20
CA GLU A 358 -3.85 27.74 -15.57
C GLU A 358 -3.88 26.22 -15.73
N ASN A 359 -3.55 25.47 -14.68
CA ASN A 359 -3.60 24.01 -14.65
C ASN A 359 -4.35 23.51 -13.40
N PRO A 360 -5.69 23.67 -13.36
CA PRO A 360 -6.47 23.59 -12.12
C PRO A 360 -6.89 22.17 -11.74
N LYS A 361 -6.54 21.15 -12.54
CA LYS A 361 -7.01 19.77 -12.38
C LYS A 361 -5.84 18.78 -12.32
N TYR A 362 -5.87 17.89 -11.35
CA TYR A 362 -5.05 16.68 -11.32
C TYR A 362 -5.88 15.49 -11.79
N THR A 363 -5.41 14.76 -12.80
CA THR A 363 -6.17 13.67 -13.44
C THR A 363 -6.15 12.34 -12.68
N GLY A 364 -5.44 12.28 -11.55
CA GLY A 364 -5.26 11.05 -10.76
C GLY A 364 -4.01 10.25 -11.16
N GLY A 365 -3.74 9.20 -10.39
CA GLY A 365 -2.63 8.27 -10.62
C GLY A 365 -3.06 7.00 -11.35
N SER A 366 -2.10 6.18 -11.78
CA SER A 366 -2.39 4.82 -12.26
C SER A 366 -2.56 3.85 -11.10
N TRP A 367 -3.30 2.76 -11.32
CA TRP A 367 -3.29 1.60 -10.42
C TRP A 367 -1.90 0.97 -10.35
N HIS A 368 -1.31 0.89 -9.16
CA HIS A 368 0.01 0.31 -8.94
C HIS A 368 0.16 -0.24 -7.52
N VAL A 369 1.23 -1.01 -7.32
CA VAL A 369 1.81 -1.36 -6.03
C VAL A 369 3.19 -0.72 -5.97
N GLU A 370 3.74 -0.54 -4.76
CA GLU A 370 5.03 0.11 -4.60
C GLU A 370 6.19 -0.85 -4.87
N GLY A 371 7.20 -0.36 -5.60
CA GLY A 371 8.40 -1.11 -5.92
C GLY A 371 8.16 -2.39 -6.72
N MET A 372 9.13 -3.30 -6.60
CA MET A 372 9.25 -4.62 -7.20
C MET A 372 9.84 -5.58 -6.14
N LYS A 373 10.11 -6.84 -6.50
CA LYS A 373 10.77 -7.79 -5.58
C LYS A 373 12.14 -7.30 -5.07
N ASN A 374 12.79 -6.40 -5.83
CA ASN A 374 14.04 -5.74 -5.44
C ASN A 374 13.88 -4.94 -4.15
N GLU A 375 12.76 -4.25 -3.96
CA GLU A 375 12.52 -3.43 -2.78
C GLU A 375 11.85 -4.21 -1.64
N ALA A 376 11.10 -5.28 -1.96
CA ALA A 376 10.41 -6.12 -0.96
C ALA A 376 9.55 -5.30 0.03
N ILE A 377 8.86 -4.27 -0.47
CA ILE A 377 8.00 -3.41 0.36
C ILE A 377 6.81 -4.22 0.85
N ALA A 378 6.66 -4.31 2.17
CA ALA A 378 5.55 -4.97 2.85
C ALA A 378 4.42 -3.99 3.17
N VAL A 379 4.76 -2.78 3.66
CA VAL A 379 3.78 -1.79 4.12
C VAL A 379 4.09 -0.42 3.54
N SER A 380 3.05 0.25 3.05
CA SER A 380 3.11 1.65 2.62
C SER A 380 2.42 2.52 3.65
N GLY A 381 3.16 3.47 4.24
CA GLY A 381 2.65 4.53 5.10
C GLY A 381 2.63 5.87 4.37
N ILE A 382 1.56 6.66 4.51
CA ILE A 382 1.44 7.99 3.86
C ILE A 382 0.87 9.00 4.84
N TYR A 383 1.62 10.09 5.08
CA TYR A 383 1.19 11.24 5.85
C TYR A 383 0.89 12.43 4.93
N TYR A 384 -0.35 12.93 5.00
CA TYR A 384 -0.83 14.09 4.24
C TYR A 384 -0.66 15.33 5.11
N TYR A 385 0.52 15.95 5.06
CA TYR A 385 0.94 16.92 6.08
C TYR A 385 0.46 18.35 5.82
N ASP A 386 0.13 18.70 4.59
CA ASP A 386 -0.27 20.06 4.21
C ASP A 386 -1.13 20.02 2.93
N GLU A 387 -2.36 20.51 3.02
CA GLU A 387 -3.31 20.57 1.89
C GLU A 387 -4.06 21.90 1.91
N GLU A 388 -4.11 22.58 0.77
CA GLU A 388 -4.78 23.87 0.65
C GLU A 388 -5.48 24.02 -0.70
N ASN A 389 -6.68 24.60 -0.67
CA ASN A 389 -7.44 25.02 -1.86
C ASN A 389 -7.68 23.92 -2.92
N ILE A 390 -7.87 22.67 -2.49
CA ILE A 390 -8.27 21.56 -3.36
C ILE A 390 -9.63 20.99 -2.97
N THR A 391 -10.31 20.36 -3.92
CA THR A 391 -11.48 19.52 -3.65
C THR A 391 -11.06 18.24 -2.93
N GLU A 392 -12.04 17.48 -2.42
CA GLU A 392 -11.78 16.20 -1.76
C GLU A 392 -10.88 15.28 -2.61
N SER A 393 -9.74 14.89 -2.06
CA SER A 393 -8.83 13.91 -2.64
C SER A 393 -9.06 12.53 -2.01
N ARG A 394 -8.82 11.45 -2.78
CA ARG A 394 -9.03 10.08 -2.33
C ARG A 394 -7.91 9.16 -2.80
N LEU A 395 -7.62 8.14 -1.99
CA LEU A 395 -6.79 7.01 -2.34
C LEU A 395 -7.67 5.76 -2.44
N ALA A 396 -7.85 5.23 -3.65
CA ALA A 396 -8.67 4.06 -3.91
C ALA A 396 -7.85 2.77 -3.89
N PHE A 397 -8.48 1.67 -3.47
CA PHE A 397 -7.86 0.37 -3.27
C PHE A 397 -8.61 -0.74 -3.99
N ARG A 398 -7.87 -1.74 -4.46
CA ARG A 398 -8.39 -3.01 -4.98
C ARG A 398 -7.39 -4.14 -4.76
N THR A 399 -7.84 -5.38 -4.86
CA THR A 399 -6.95 -6.54 -4.75
C THR A 399 -7.33 -7.64 -5.73
N ALA A 400 -6.33 -8.40 -6.15
CA ALA A 400 -6.51 -9.62 -6.94
C ALA A 400 -7.15 -10.68 -6.06
N VAL A 401 -8.04 -11.48 -6.62
CA VAL A 401 -8.70 -12.57 -5.89
C VAL A 401 -8.66 -13.86 -6.71
N ASN A 402 -8.80 -14.99 -6.02
CA ASN A 402 -9.09 -16.26 -6.68
C ASN A 402 -10.46 -16.17 -7.38
N ALA A 403 -10.60 -16.88 -8.50
CA ALA A 403 -11.88 -17.01 -9.19
C ALA A 403 -12.96 -17.62 -8.26
N PRO A 404 -14.24 -17.25 -8.44
CA PRO A 404 -15.35 -17.93 -7.78
C PRO A 404 -15.28 -19.45 -7.99
N ARG A 405 -15.67 -20.22 -6.98
CA ARG A 405 -15.56 -21.70 -7.00
C ARG A 405 -16.89 -22.43 -6.92
N SER A 406 -17.82 -21.87 -6.17
CA SER A 406 -19.12 -22.49 -5.91
C SER A 406 -20.10 -22.05 -7.00
N TYR A 407 -19.80 -22.36 -8.26
CA TYR A 407 -20.67 -22.02 -9.38
C TYR A 407 -20.99 -23.22 -10.26
N GLU A 408 -22.21 -23.21 -10.81
CA GLU A 408 -22.64 -24.21 -11.77
C GLU A 408 -21.88 -24.00 -13.10
N GLN A 409 -21.47 -25.10 -13.73
CA GLN A 409 -20.65 -25.03 -14.95
C GLN A 409 -21.34 -24.19 -16.04
N SER A 410 -20.62 -23.20 -16.58
CA SER A 410 -21.11 -22.23 -17.57
C SER A 410 -22.21 -21.27 -17.08
N ASP A 411 -22.42 -21.15 -15.77
CA ASP A 411 -23.38 -20.22 -15.21
C ASP A 411 -22.83 -18.80 -15.01
N GLU A 412 -22.66 -18.10 -16.14
CA GLU A 412 -22.20 -16.72 -16.17
C GLU A 412 -23.12 -15.74 -15.44
N ILE A 413 -24.43 -16.03 -15.43
CA ILE A 413 -25.44 -15.16 -14.82
C ILE A 413 -25.36 -15.28 -13.30
N GLY A 414 -25.38 -16.51 -12.77
CA GLY A 414 -25.20 -16.78 -11.34
C GLY A 414 -23.91 -16.15 -10.80
N CYS A 415 -22.81 -16.29 -11.54
CA CYS A 415 -21.53 -15.69 -11.15
C CYS A 415 -21.57 -14.15 -11.14
N LYS A 416 -22.16 -13.55 -12.18
CA LYS A 416 -22.24 -12.10 -12.31
C LYS A 416 -23.13 -11.47 -11.25
N LEU A 417 -24.26 -12.10 -10.94
CA LEU A 417 -25.20 -11.61 -9.92
C LEU A 417 -24.69 -11.84 -8.49
N THR A 418 -23.85 -12.86 -8.26
CA THR A 418 -23.31 -13.17 -6.93
C THR A 418 -22.00 -12.46 -6.62
N TRP A 419 -21.01 -12.50 -7.51
CA TRP A 419 -19.67 -11.93 -7.27
C TRP A 419 -19.38 -10.68 -8.11
N GLY A 420 -20.26 -10.31 -9.04
CA GLY A 420 -19.97 -9.23 -10.01
C GLY A 420 -18.95 -9.63 -11.07
N MET A 421 -18.67 -10.93 -11.21
CA MET A 421 -17.67 -11.48 -12.13
C MET A 421 -18.34 -12.39 -13.14
N ALA A 422 -17.98 -12.24 -14.41
CA ALA A 422 -18.43 -13.11 -15.50
C ALA A 422 -17.23 -13.70 -16.23
N LYS A 423 -17.47 -14.61 -17.18
CA LYS A 423 -16.41 -15.18 -18.01
C LYS A 423 -15.61 -14.07 -18.69
N ASN A 424 -14.29 -14.20 -18.69
CA ASN A 424 -13.32 -13.22 -19.20
C ASN A 424 -13.29 -11.86 -18.47
N TYR A 425 -14.04 -11.68 -17.38
CA TYR A 425 -13.91 -10.49 -16.54
C TYR A 425 -12.74 -10.66 -15.56
N PRO A 426 -12.07 -9.56 -15.18
CA PRO A 426 -10.99 -9.60 -14.18
C PRO A 426 -11.43 -10.14 -12.81
N CYS A 427 -10.67 -11.07 -12.24
CA CYS A 427 -10.81 -11.51 -10.84
C CYS A 427 -10.22 -10.48 -9.88
N VAL A 428 -10.97 -9.40 -9.65
CA VAL A 428 -10.56 -8.27 -8.80
C VAL A 428 -11.72 -7.80 -7.92
N ASN A 429 -11.47 -7.57 -6.64
CA ASN A 429 -12.42 -6.88 -5.76
C ASN A 429 -11.97 -5.44 -5.52
N ALA A 430 -12.89 -4.48 -5.72
CA ALA A 430 -12.69 -3.10 -5.30
C ALA A 430 -12.90 -2.99 -3.78
N LEU A 431 -11.88 -2.49 -3.08
CA LEU A 431 -11.86 -2.42 -1.61
C LEU A 431 -12.38 -1.07 -1.07
N GLY A 432 -12.74 -0.15 -1.96
CA GLY A 432 -13.18 1.20 -1.60
C GLY A 432 -12.05 2.24 -1.66
N SER A 433 -12.22 3.34 -0.93
CA SER A 433 -11.27 4.45 -0.97
C SER A 433 -11.23 5.22 0.34
N VAL A 434 -10.05 5.70 0.73
CA VAL A 434 -9.85 6.57 1.89
C VAL A 434 -9.88 8.03 1.41
N ILE A 435 -10.61 8.90 2.10
CA ILE A 435 -10.49 10.36 1.89
C ILE A 435 -9.11 10.77 2.38
N THR A 436 -8.40 11.61 1.66
CA THR A 436 -7.05 12.00 2.05
C THR A 436 -7.03 13.48 2.34
N CYS A 437 -7.41 13.84 3.56
CA CYS A 437 -7.39 15.22 4.04
C CYS A 437 -6.08 15.50 4.79
N GLN A 438 -5.79 16.78 5.01
CA GLN A 438 -4.70 17.19 5.88
C GLN A 438 -4.74 16.48 7.24
N ASP A 439 -3.54 16.17 7.74
CA ASP A 439 -3.26 15.49 9.00
C ASP A 439 -3.57 13.99 9.02
N ARG A 440 -4.12 13.45 7.93
CA ARG A 440 -4.38 12.02 7.80
C ARG A 440 -3.09 11.23 7.62
N CYS A 441 -2.93 10.21 8.43
CA CYS A 441 -1.97 9.13 8.30
C CYS A 441 -2.69 7.89 7.80
N ILE A 442 -2.10 7.16 6.85
CA ILE A 442 -2.65 5.90 6.32
C ILE A 442 -1.52 4.88 6.29
N ALA A 443 -1.78 3.64 6.67
CA ALA A 443 -0.88 2.50 6.44
C ALA A 443 -1.66 1.33 5.86
N PHE A 444 -1.08 0.64 4.87
CA PHE A 444 -1.72 -0.49 4.19
C PHE A 444 -0.68 -1.47 3.63
N PRO A 445 -1.05 -2.76 3.46
CA PRO A 445 -0.12 -3.74 2.91
C PRO A 445 0.08 -3.50 1.42
N ASN A 446 1.30 -3.74 0.93
CA ASN A 446 1.64 -3.58 -0.48
C ASN A 446 0.96 -4.61 -1.40
N THR A 447 0.21 -5.56 -0.83
CA THR A 447 -0.71 -6.47 -1.54
C THR A 447 -1.95 -5.77 -2.08
N TYR A 448 -2.28 -4.58 -1.57
CA TYR A 448 -3.41 -3.79 -2.05
C TYR A 448 -2.93 -2.80 -3.11
N GLN A 449 -3.37 -3.04 -4.34
CA GLN A 449 -3.15 -2.11 -5.43
C GLN A 449 -3.95 -0.85 -5.17
N HIS A 450 -3.32 0.30 -5.40
CA HIS A 450 -3.95 1.58 -5.10
C HIS A 450 -3.78 2.58 -6.24
N CYS A 451 -4.63 3.61 -6.25
CA CYS A 451 -4.50 4.75 -7.13
C CYS A 451 -5.03 6.03 -6.47
N VAL A 452 -4.38 7.15 -6.76
CA VAL A 452 -4.88 8.48 -6.36
C VAL A 452 -6.02 8.89 -7.29
N SER A 453 -7.16 9.29 -6.74
CA SER A 453 -8.29 9.79 -7.51
C SER A 453 -8.04 11.20 -8.06
N PRO A 454 -8.73 11.61 -9.15
CA PRO A 454 -8.68 12.98 -9.63
C PRO A 454 -9.18 13.99 -8.60
N PHE A 455 -8.62 15.20 -8.60
CA PHE A 455 -9.11 16.34 -7.81
C PHE A 455 -8.76 17.66 -8.51
N GLU A 456 -9.39 18.76 -8.10
CA GLU A 456 -9.17 20.08 -8.71
C GLU A 456 -9.11 21.20 -7.66
N LEU A 457 -8.82 22.43 -8.10
CA LEU A 457 -8.89 23.60 -7.23
C LEU A 457 -10.33 23.85 -6.74
N SER A 458 -10.48 24.10 -5.44
CA SER A 458 -11.75 24.53 -4.84
C SER A 458 -12.11 25.96 -5.25
N ASP A 459 -11.17 26.90 -5.09
CA ASP A 459 -11.21 28.25 -5.66
C ASP A 459 -10.25 28.30 -6.86
N LYS A 460 -10.82 28.28 -8.07
CA LYS A 460 -10.07 28.26 -9.34
C LYS A 460 -9.28 29.55 -9.62
N SER A 461 -9.46 30.60 -8.80
CA SER A 461 -8.71 31.86 -8.94
C SER A 461 -7.39 31.87 -8.17
N LYS A 462 -7.15 30.88 -7.30
CA LYS A 462 -5.97 30.80 -6.44
C LYS A 462 -5.24 29.47 -6.66
N PRO A 463 -3.92 29.41 -6.44
CA PRO A 463 -3.20 28.14 -6.42
C PRO A 463 -3.66 27.26 -5.25
N GLY A 464 -3.33 25.98 -5.31
CA GLY A 464 -3.62 25.00 -4.27
C GLY A 464 -2.61 23.86 -4.33
N HIS A 465 -2.54 23.09 -3.24
CA HIS A 465 -1.58 22.00 -3.13
C HIS A 465 -2.06 20.85 -2.26
N ARG A 466 -1.38 19.72 -2.44
CA ARG A 466 -1.41 18.56 -1.56
C ARG A 466 0.01 18.05 -1.39
N LYS A 467 0.48 17.96 -0.15
CA LYS A 467 1.86 17.55 0.16
C LYS A 467 1.87 16.30 1.03
N ILE A 468 2.75 15.36 0.70
CA ILE A 468 2.84 14.08 1.39
C ILE A 468 4.26 13.67 1.75
N VAL A 469 4.38 12.91 2.85
CA VAL A 469 5.50 12.01 3.10
C VAL A 469 4.99 10.58 2.95
N ALA A 470 5.62 9.79 2.10
CA ALA A 470 5.41 8.36 2.00
C ALA A 470 6.62 7.60 2.57
N LEU A 471 6.31 6.58 3.37
CA LEU A 471 7.25 5.71 4.06
C LEU A 471 6.97 4.28 3.60
N PHE A 472 7.88 3.69 2.83
CA PHE A 472 7.73 2.31 2.37
C PHE A 472 8.61 1.41 3.23
N LEU A 473 7.96 0.64 4.11
CA LEU A 473 8.62 -0.33 4.97
C LEU A 473 8.94 -1.59 4.15
N VAL A 474 10.23 -1.88 4.01
CA VAL A 474 10.71 -3.17 3.50
C VAL A 474 10.32 -4.25 4.51
N ASP A 475 9.92 -5.42 4.02
CA ASP A 475 9.57 -6.57 4.86
C ASP A 475 10.70 -6.83 5.89
N PRO A 476 10.43 -6.73 7.21
CA PRO A 476 11.48 -6.90 8.22
C PRO A 476 12.10 -8.30 8.25
N ALA A 477 11.47 -9.31 7.62
CA ALA A 477 12.03 -10.64 7.45
C ALA A 477 12.95 -10.77 6.22
N ILE A 478 13.05 -9.73 5.38
CA ILE A 478 13.84 -9.73 4.14
C ILE A 478 14.88 -8.62 4.18
N HIS A 479 16.15 -8.99 4.10
CA HIS A 479 17.24 -8.02 3.94
C HIS A 479 17.40 -7.55 2.48
N ARG A 480 17.66 -6.25 2.30
CA ARG A 480 18.04 -5.61 1.03
C ARG A 480 19.25 -4.70 1.19
N PRO A 481 20.11 -4.56 0.16
CA PRO A 481 21.17 -3.56 0.15
C PRO A 481 20.61 -2.16 0.45
N SER A 482 21.24 -1.44 1.36
CA SER A 482 20.77 -0.14 1.88
C SER A 482 21.85 0.94 1.81
N THR A 483 21.50 2.16 2.21
CA THR A 483 22.45 3.26 2.40
C THR A 483 23.50 3.00 3.48
N THR A 484 23.39 1.92 4.26
CA THR A 484 24.45 1.50 5.20
C THR A 484 25.69 1.05 4.44
N ILE A 485 25.53 0.19 3.43
CA ILE A 485 26.67 -0.37 2.67
C ILE A 485 26.96 0.38 1.36
N VAL A 486 26.00 1.16 0.87
CA VAL A 486 26.15 1.99 -0.33
C VAL A 486 26.48 3.42 0.10
N PRO A 487 27.67 3.95 -0.21
CA PRO A 487 28.01 5.35 0.08
C PRO A 487 27.12 6.33 -0.70
N PRO A 488 27.03 7.60 -0.26
CA PRO A 488 26.37 8.64 -1.03
C PRO A 488 26.85 8.67 -2.49
N GLN A 489 25.91 8.61 -3.41
CA GLN A 489 26.20 8.59 -4.85
C GLN A 489 26.23 10.00 -5.46
N GLN A 490 25.83 11.02 -4.71
CA GLN A 490 25.71 12.40 -5.18
C GLN A 490 27.10 13.04 -5.27
N LYS A 491 27.58 13.30 -6.49
CA LYS A 491 28.88 13.95 -6.70
C LYS A 491 28.97 15.30 -5.97
N GLU A 492 27.88 16.07 -5.98
CA GLU A 492 27.78 17.39 -5.34
C GLU A 492 28.10 17.35 -3.82
N TRP A 493 27.95 16.19 -3.16
CA TRP A 493 28.11 16.06 -1.70
C TRP A 493 29.59 15.88 -1.27
N HIS A 494 30.53 15.74 -2.20
CA HIS A 494 31.95 15.57 -1.85
C HIS A 494 32.50 16.73 -1.03
N ALA A 495 32.23 17.96 -1.47
CA ALA A 495 32.77 19.16 -0.83
C ALA A 495 32.30 19.31 0.62
N SER A 496 31.02 19.04 0.88
CA SER A 496 30.45 19.07 2.24
C SER A 496 30.99 17.93 3.10
N GLY A 497 31.16 16.72 2.54
CA GLY A 497 31.78 15.58 3.22
C GLY A 497 33.23 15.85 3.64
N ILE A 498 34.04 16.39 2.72
CA ILE A 498 35.43 16.83 3.00
C ILE A 498 35.43 17.90 4.09
N SER A 499 34.55 18.90 3.98
CA SER A 499 34.47 20.00 4.94
C SER A 499 33.99 19.59 6.32
N ALA A 500 33.19 18.52 6.41
CA ALA A 500 32.68 17.99 7.66
C ALA A 500 33.73 17.20 8.45
N ASN A 501 34.73 16.61 7.77
CA ASN A 501 35.83 15.91 8.40
C ASN A 501 37.00 16.87 8.67
N PRO A 502 37.37 17.16 9.94
CA PRO A 502 38.42 18.13 10.24
C PRO A 502 39.79 17.79 9.65
N VAL A 503 40.11 16.50 9.52
CA VAL A 503 41.39 16.02 8.96
C VAL A 503 41.41 16.24 7.45
N LEU A 504 40.36 15.82 6.75
CA LEU A 504 40.24 16.05 5.30
C LEU A 504 40.19 17.54 4.99
N LYS A 505 39.37 18.32 5.72
CA LYS A 505 39.33 19.78 5.57
C LYS A 505 40.70 20.43 5.71
N ALA A 506 41.47 20.07 6.74
CA ALA A 506 42.80 20.62 6.95
C ALA A 506 43.80 20.22 5.84
N ALA A 507 43.65 19.03 5.26
CA ALA A 507 44.44 18.58 4.12
C ALA A 507 44.04 19.33 2.84
N PHE A 508 42.75 19.39 2.52
CA PHE A 508 42.22 20.03 1.31
C PHE A 508 42.42 21.55 1.29
N ASN A 509 42.41 22.22 2.45
CA ASN A 509 42.74 23.64 2.55
C ASN A 509 44.18 24.00 2.12
N LYS A 510 45.08 23.01 1.99
CA LYS A 510 46.45 23.20 1.52
C LYS A 510 46.61 22.98 0.01
N LEU A 511 45.57 22.46 -0.66
CA LEU A 511 45.59 22.14 -2.08
C LEU A 511 45.10 23.34 -2.89
N SER A 512 45.61 23.49 -4.11
CA SER A 512 45.06 24.48 -5.04
C SER A 512 43.72 24.00 -5.61
N PRO A 513 42.83 24.89 -6.08
CA PRO A 513 41.55 24.52 -6.68
C PRO A 513 41.71 23.49 -7.81
N GLU A 514 42.75 23.60 -8.64
CA GLU A 514 43.00 22.68 -9.75
C GLU A 514 43.31 21.25 -9.29
N ILE A 515 43.98 21.09 -8.14
CA ILE A 515 44.25 19.77 -7.55
C ILE A 515 42.95 19.20 -6.96
N ILE A 516 42.13 20.04 -6.33
CA ILE A 516 40.83 19.61 -5.77
C ILE A 516 39.92 19.14 -6.91
N ASP A 517 39.82 19.89 -7.99
CA ASP A 517 39.05 19.54 -9.18
C ASP A 517 39.56 18.24 -9.82
N HIS A 518 40.89 18.06 -9.86
CA HIS A 518 41.49 16.83 -10.36
C HIS A 518 41.17 15.62 -9.47
N ILE A 519 41.27 15.76 -8.14
CA ILE A 519 40.88 14.70 -7.19
C ILE A 519 39.40 14.36 -7.37
N ASP A 520 38.53 15.36 -7.43
CA ASP A 520 37.09 15.19 -7.63
C ASP A 520 36.76 14.50 -8.96
N SER A 521 37.55 14.74 -10.01
CA SER A 521 37.41 14.05 -11.31
C SER A 521 37.80 12.57 -11.27
N MET A 522 38.57 12.14 -10.26
CA MET A 522 39.02 10.75 -10.08
C MET A 522 38.14 9.95 -9.12
N VAL A 523 37.18 10.58 -8.43
CA VAL A 523 36.31 9.87 -7.47
C VAL A 523 35.34 8.96 -8.23
N GLU A 524 35.48 7.65 -8.04
CA GLU A 524 34.59 6.64 -8.61
C GLU A 524 33.31 6.46 -7.78
N GLY A 525 32.31 5.78 -8.35
CA GLY A 525 31.08 5.37 -7.64
C GLY A 525 30.02 6.46 -7.44
N THR A 526 30.32 7.70 -7.78
CA THR A 526 29.33 8.80 -7.75
C THR A 526 28.67 9.02 -9.10
N MET A 527 27.63 9.84 -9.12
CA MET A 527 26.90 10.27 -10.32
C MET A 527 26.59 11.76 -10.22
N SER A 528 26.65 12.45 -11.35
CA SER A 528 26.14 13.81 -11.46
C SER A 528 24.61 13.82 -11.42
N ARG A 529 24.02 14.97 -11.10
CA ARG A 529 22.56 15.18 -11.22
C ARG A 529 22.01 14.71 -12.57
N ALA A 530 22.64 15.10 -13.67
CA ALA A 530 22.22 14.74 -15.03
C ALA A 530 22.25 13.22 -15.30
N GLU A 531 23.27 12.53 -14.79
CA GLU A 531 23.34 11.06 -14.91
C GLU A 531 22.25 10.39 -14.06
N ALA A 532 22.02 10.87 -12.83
CA ALA A 532 20.95 10.37 -11.96
C ALA A 532 19.57 10.53 -12.60
N GLU A 533 19.31 11.68 -13.24
CA GLU A 533 18.07 11.95 -13.97
C GLU A 533 17.91 11.04 -15.20
N ALA A 534 19.00 10.75 -15.92
CA ALA A 534 18.99 9.81 -17.03
C ALA A 534 18.68 8.37 -16.55
N TYR A 535 19.21 7.92 -15.41
CA TYR A 535 18.82 6.64 -14.81
C TYR A 535 17.38 6.65 -14.33
N ARG A 536 16.92 7.75 -13.72
CA ARG A 536 15.54 7.91 -13.27
C ARG A 536 14.56 7.70 -14.43
N LEU A 537 14.80 8.30 -15.59
CA LEU A 537 13.95 8.12 -16.77
C LEU A 537 13.88 6.64 -17.20
N GLN A 538 15.03 5.96 -17.24
CA GLN A 538 15.11 4.54 -17.60
C GLN A 538 14.39 3.66 -16.57
N LEU A 539 14.57 3.94 -15.28
CA LEU A 539 13.87 3.29 -14.18
C LEU A 539 12.36 3.51 -14.31
N MET A 540 11.90 4.74 -14.56
CA MET A 540 10.47 5.04 -14.72
C MET A 540 9.85 4.31 -15.91
N ASP A 541 10.56 4.20 -17.02
CA ASP A 541 10.11 3.44 -18.19
C ASP A 541 10.00 1.94 -17.88
N GLU A 542 10.98 1.39 -17.17
CA GLU A 542 10.95 0.01 -16.68
C GLU A 542 9.76 -0.21 -15.73
N ARG A 543 9.55 0.67 -14.74
CA ARG A 543 8.47 0.55 -13.76
C ARG A 543 7.10 0.73 -14.40
N LYS A 544 6.96 1.59 -15.41
CA LYS A 544 5.72 1.71 -16.20
C LYS A 544 5.40 0.41 -16.94
N ALA A 545 6.41 -0.21 -17.58
CA ALA A 545 6.23 -1.49 -18.25
C ALA A 545 5.90 -2.62 -17.27
N PHE A 546 6.56 -2.64 -16.11
CA PHE A 546 6.27 -3.54 -15.01
C PHE A 546 4.83 -3.41 -14.53
N VAL A 547 4.36 -2.20 -14.18
CA VAL A 547 3.00 -1.95 -13.70
C VAL A 547 1.97 -2.47 -14.70
N ALA A 548 2.15 -2.21 -15.99
CA ALA A 548 1.25 -2.72 -17.03
C ALA A 548 1.20 -4.26 -17.05
N LYS A 549 2.35 -4.93 -16.90
CA LYS A 549 2.44 -6.39 -16.91
C LYS A 549 1.93 -7.03 -15.61
N ASN A 550 2.23 -6.44 -14.45
CA ASN A 550 1.71 -6.85 -13.16
C ASN A 550 0.19 -6.73 -13.13
N ASN A 551 -0.33 -5.60 -13.62
CA ASN A 551 -1.76 -5.40 -13.76
C ASN A 551 -2.40 -6.50 -14.64
N LYS A 552 -1.80 -6.81 -15.79
CA LYS A 552 -2.32 -7.84 -16.70
C LYS A 552 -2.26 -9.26 -16.13
N SER A 553 -1.16 -9.63 -15.48
CA SER A 553 -0.87 -11.05 -15.16
C SER A 553 -1.07 -11.44 -13.69
N PHE A 554 -1.38 -10.48 -12.82
CA PHE A 554 -1.70 -10.74 -11.41
C PHE A 554 -3.07 -10.15 -11.03
N PHE A 555 -3.27 -8.85 -11.23
CA PHE A 555 -4.49 -8.16 -10.77
C PHE A 555 -5.71 -8.29 -11.68
N MET A 556 -5.49 -8.39 -13.00
CA MET A 556 -6.57 -8.38 -13.99
C MET A 556 -6.67 -9.71 -14.74
N VAL A 557 -6.31 -10.82 -14.09
CA VAL A 557 -6.41 -12.16 -14.67
C VAL A 557 -7.88 -12.47 -14.93
N PRO A 558 -8.24 -12.92 -16.15
CA PRO A 558 -9.62 -13.19 -16.52
C PRO A 558 -10.16 -14.42 -15.81
N PHE A 559 -11.42 -14.37 -15.40
CA PHE A 559 -12.15 -15.53 -14.90
C PHE A 559 -12.39 -16.54 -16.03
N ASN A 560 -11.80 -17.73 -15.90
CA ASN A 560 -12.01 -18.85 -16.81
C ASN A 560 -13.02 -19.85 -16.22
N MET A 561 -14.06 -20.17 -16.99
CA MET A 561 -15.12 -21.11 -16.60
C MET A 561 -15.03 -22.48 -17.27
N CYS A 562 -13.95 -22.74 -18.03
CA CYS A 562 -13.85 -23.93 -18.88
C CYS A 562 -13.28 -25.18 -18.19
N GLU A 563 -12.86 -25.11 -16.92
CA GLU A 563 -12.19 -26.23 -16.23
C GLU A 563 -12.74 -26.40 -14.79
N HIS A 564 -13.80 -27.20 -14.67
CA HIS A 564 -14.13 -27.93 -13.45
C HIS A 564 -14.29 -29.40 -13.79
#